data_AF-A0A975N8U3-F1
#
_entry.id   AF-A0A975N8U3-F1
#
_cell.length_a   1.000
_cell.length_b   1.000
_cell.length_c   1.000
_cell.angle_alpha   90.00
_cell.angle_beta   90.00
_cell.angle_gamma   90.00
#
_symmetry.space_group_name_H-M   'P 1'
#
loop_
_entity.id
_entity.type
_entity.pdbx_description
1 polymer ?
#
loop_
_entity_poly.entity_id
_entity_poly.type
_entity_poly.pdbx_seq_one_letter_code
_entity_poly.pdbx_strand_id
1 'polypeptide(L)'
;MTIQDAHYVLVQAYLNRSVRWRLVHQPGPLLDEFVLDEDERAMLCGLDGGSLAEFGRQLAAKRREMLRRRFPRTVELLSRSATPVVDRFVELRPPRPNDVERAGDAEFVEFVAATAREFADVPWYAGDVCRFERAVGAARGAAGWRVATAVPPPRPRLEPSTVVWTPASTVAQRHSCDVVGLVAGTRSLDDPGEPCRTVTAPSPRGGLPVVLKVGEATAELIDAAREPRTIGAFAAGGGDAVGETVAQLVGAAVLRAVAA
;
A
#
# COMPACT_ATOMS: atom_id res chain seq x y z
N MET A 1 5.44 -20.10 -31.49
CA MET A 1 5.21 -20.64 -30.14
C MET A 1 5.91 -19.73 -29.15
N THR A 2 5.30 -19.46 -28.00
CA THR A 2 5.72 -18.36 -27.12
C THR A 2 6.63 -18.86 -26.00
N ILE A 3 7.81 -18.26 -25.92
CA ILE A 3 8.87 -18.30 -24.88
C ILE A 3 8.39 -18.11 -23.41
N GLN A 4 7.08 -17.97 -23.22
CA GLN A 4 6.44 -17.50 -22.01
C GLN A 4 6.55 -18.50 -20.85
N ASP A 5 6.49 -19.81 -21.12
CA ASP A 5 6.60 -20.85 -20.09
C ASP A 5 8.04 -21.01 -19.60
N ALA A 6 9.03 -21.00 -20.50
CA ALA A 6 10.44 -21.01 -20.10
C ALA A 6 10.82 -19.78 -19.26
N HIS A 7 10.33 -18.59 -19.66
CA HIS A 7 10.48 -17.37 -18.87
C HIS A 7 9.77 -17.47 -17.52
N TYR A 8 8.59 -18.08 -17.45
CA TYR A 8 7.88 -18.29 -16.20
C TYR A 8 8.66 -19.20 -15.25
N VAL A 9 9.18 -20.33 -15.74
CA VAL A 9 10.03 -21.24 -14.96
C VAL A 9 11.27 -20.52 -14.44
N LEU A 10 11.95 -19.74 -15.28
CA LEU A 10 13.11 -18.93 -14.86
C LEU A 10 12.75 -17.95 -13.75
N VAL A 11 11.66 -17.19 -13.92
CA VAL A 11 11.17 -16.23 -12.91
C VAL A 11 10.85 -16.95 -11.60
N GLN A 12 10.18 -18.10 -11.66
CA GLN A 12 9.90 -18.92 -10.48
C GLN A 12 11.18 -19.45 -9.83
N ALA A 13 12.13 -19.97 -10.59
CA ALA A 13 13.41 -20.45 -10.07
C ALA A 13 14.23 -19.33 -9.44
N TYR A 14 14.15 -18.11 -9.97
CA TYR A 14 14.80 -16.95 -9.36
C TYR A 14 14.18 -16.59 -8.01
N LEU A 15 12.85 -16.58 -7.91
CA LEU A 15 12.13 -15.99 -6.78
C LEU A 15 11.74 -17.02 -5.70
N ASN A 16 11.63 -18.30 -6.04
CA ASN A 16 11.20 -19.37 -5.15
C ASN A 16 12.34 -20.37 -4.93
N ARG A 17 12.76 -20.55 -3.66
CA ARG A 17 13.88 -21.43 -3.30
C ARG A 17 13.58 -22.90 -3.62
N SER A 18 12.36 -23.36 -3.40
CA SER A 18 11.94 -24.74 -3.67
C SER A 18 11.92 -25.04 -5.17
N VAL A 19 11.42 -24.12 -6.00
CA VAL A 19 11.46 -24.27 -7.47
C VAL A 19 12.90 -24.29 -7.96
N ARG A 20 13.75 -23.40 -7.46
CA ARG A 20 15.19 -23.40 -7.77
C ARG A 20 15.85 -24.73 -7.43
N TRP A 21 15.56 -25.26 -6.24
CA TRP A 21 16.12 -26.53 -5.80
C TRP A 21 15.67 -27.67 -6.72
N ARG A 22 14.37 -27.73 -7.05
CA ARG A 22 13.82 -28.72 -7.99
C ARG A 22 14.44 -28.58 -9.37
N LEU A 23 14.62 -27.37 -9.90
CA LEU A 23 15.22 -27.16 -11.21
C LEU A 23 16.67 -27.69 -11.28
N VAL A 24 17.44 -27.54 -10.20
CA VAL A 24 18.84 -28.01 -10.15
C VAL A 24 18.95 -29.52 -9.92
N HIS A 25 18.10 -30.11 -9.07
CA HIS A 25 18.27 -31.50 -8.60
C HIS A 25 17.30 -32.48 -9.27
N GLN A 26 16.17 -31.98 -9.77
CA GLN A 26 15.06 -32.77 -10.34
C GLN A 26 14.39 -32.00 -11.51
N PRO A 27 15.15 -31.54 -12.53
CA PRO A 27 14.59 -30.70 -13.59
C PRO A 27 13.46 -31.40 -14.35
N GLY A 28 13.61 -32.68 -14.72
CA GLY A 28 12.60 -33.41 -15.50
C GLY A 28 11.18 -33.31 -14.92
N PRO A 29 10.94 -33.79 -13.69
CA PRO A 29 9.62 -33.71 -13.06
C PRO A 29 9.07 -32.29 -12.89
N LEU A 30 9.92 -31.28 -12.71
CA LEU A 30 9.47 -29.88 -12.65
C LEU A 30 9.08 -29.38 -14.04
N LEU A 31 9.89 -29.66 -15.05
CA LEU A 31 9.69 -29.17 -16.43
C LEU A 31 8.57 -29.91 -17.15
N ASP A 32 8.17 -31.10 -16.69
CA ASP A 32 6.97 -31.82 -17.16
C ASP A 32 5.66 -31.09 -16.79
N GLU A 33 5.69 -30.17 -15.82
CA GLU A 33 4.54 -29.34 -15.44
C GLU A 33 4.25 -28.20 -16.44
N PHE A 34 5.13 -27.99 -17.43
CA PHE A 34 5.10 -26.86 -18.37
C PHE A 34 5.12 -27.33 -19.83
N VAL A 35 4.57 -26.51 -20.74
CA VAL A 35 4.56 -26.82 -22.18
C VAL A 35 5.82 -26.22 -22.81
N LEU A 36 6.93 -26.96 -22.71
CA LEU A 36 8.25 -26.54 -23.18
C LEU A 36 8.71 -27.37 -24.38
N ASP A 37 9.34 -26.74 -25.36
CA ASP A 37 10.03 -27.47 -26.43
C ASP A 37 11.39 -28.04 -25.98
N GLU A 38 12.02 -28.83 -26.86
CA GLU A 38 13.30 -29.48 -26.53
C GLU A 38 14.43 -28.47 -26.27
N ASP A 39 14.44 -27.34 -26.99
CA ASP A 39 15.45 -26.30 -26.85
C ASP A 39 15.29 -25.54 -25.53
N GLU A 40 14.05 -25.19 -25.16
CA GLU A 40 13.72 -24.57 -23.88
C GLU A 40 14.06 -25.48 -22.70
N ARG A 41 13.77 -26.78 -22.80
CA ARG A 41 14.15 -27.76 -21.79
C ARG A 41 15.66 -27.89 -21.65
N ALA A 42 16.38 -27.99 -22.77
CA ALA A 42 17.84 -28.07 -22.76
C ALA A 42 18.45 -26.82 -22.13
N MET A 43 17.92 -25.64 -22.46
CA MET A 43 18.32 -24.37 -21.86
C MET A 43 18.14 -24.37 -20.34
N LEU A 44 16.95 -24.75 -19.84
CA LEU A 44 16.62 -24.74 -18.41
C LEU A 44 17.44 -25.77 -17.61
N CYS A 45 17.70 -26.94 -18.18
CA CYS A 45 18.57 -27.97 -17.59
C CYS A 45 20.05 -27.56 -17.57
N GLY A 46 20.49 -26.72 -18.51
CA GLY A 46 21.87 -26.24 -18.62
C GLY A 46 22.23 -25.09 -17.67
N LEU A 47 21.29 -24.61 -16.86
CA LEU A 47 21.51 -23.49 -15.95
C LEU A 47 22.40 -23.88 -14.76
N ASP A 48 23.42 -23.06 -14.50
CA ASP A 48 24.26 -23.21 -13.32
C ASP A 48 23.48 -22.87 -12.03
N GLY A 49 23.37 -23.84 -11.13
CA GLY A 49 22.67 -23.70 -9.86
C GLY A 49 23.27 -22.62 -8.95
N GLY A 50 24.59 -22.40 -9.02
CA GLY A 50 25.29 -21.35 -8.26
C GLY A 50 24.83 -19.96 -8.68
N SER A 51 24.87 -19.69 -9.97
CA SER A 51 24.41 -18.46 -10.62
C SER A 51 22.92 -18.20 -10.38
N LEU A 52 22.08 -19.24 -10.52
CA LEU A 52 20.65 -19.17 -10.20
C LEU A 52 20.41 -18.77 -8.74
N ALA A 53 21.17 -19.33 -7.79
CA ALA A 53 21.05 -19.01 -6.38
C ALA A 53 21.49 -17.59 -6.06
N GLU A 54 22.59 -17.12 -6.66
CA GLU A 54 23.06 -15.76 -6.50
C GLU A 54 22.04 -14.73 -7.01
N PHE A 55 21.56 -14.92 -8.24
CA PHE A 55 20.60 -14.00 -8.83
C PHE A 55 19.30 -13.92 -8.03
N GLY A 56 18.80 -15.07 -7.53
CA GLY A 56 17.64 -15.05 -6.64
C GLY A 56 17.87 -14.32 -5.32
N ARG A 57 19.06 -14.46 -4.71
CA ARG A 57 19.40 -13.66 -3.52
C ARG A 57 19.37 -12.17 -3.83
N GLN A 58 19.92 -11.75 -4.98
CA GLN A 58 19.93 -10.35 -5.40
C GLN A 58 18.50 -9.83 -5.64
N LEU A 59 17.64 -10.58 -6.32
CA LEU A 59 16.23 -10.20 -6.54
C LEU A 59 15.44 -10.12 -5.23
N ALA A 60 15.59 -11.10 -4.35
CA ALA A 60 14.97 -11.08 -3.03
C ALA A 60 15.44 -9.86 -2.22
N ALA A 61 16.73 -9.54 -2.25
CA ALA A 61 17.28 -8.35 -1.60
C ALA A 61 16.70 -7.05 -2.17
N LYS A 62 16.63 -6.90 -3.50
CA LYS A 62 15.99 -5.74 -4.15
C LYS A 62 14.53 -5.59 -3.74
N ARG A 63 13.79 -6.70 -3.66
CA ARG A 63 12.38 -6.68 -3.27
C ARG A 63 12.19 -6.30 -1.80
N ARG A 64 13.01 -6.83 -0.89
CA ARG A 64 13.02 -6.41 0.52
C ARG A 64 13.28 -4.93 0.67
N GLU A 65 14.25 -4.41 -0.08
CA GLU A 65 14.59 -2.99 -0.05
C GLU A 65 13.45 -2.13 -0.59
N MET A 66 12.77 -2.56 -1.65
CA MET A 66 11.56 -1.89 -2.14
C MET A 66 10.46 -1.86 -1.07
N LEU A 67 10.19 -3.00 -0.41
CA LEU A 67 9.20 -3.06 0.68
C LEU A 67 9.60 -2.16 1.85
N ARG A 68 10.88 -2.14 2.25
CA ARG A 68 11.38 -1.26 3.31
C ARG A 68 11.21 0.22 2.97
N ARG A 69 11.38 0.61 1.70
CA ARG A 69 11.15 2.00 1.26
C ARG A 69 9.68 2.40 1.26
N ARG A 70 8.78 1.47 0.92
CA ARG A 70 7.33 1.72 0.80
C ARG A 70 6.59 1.60 2.13
N PHE A 71 7.04 0.67 2.97
CA PHE A 71 6.44 0.28 4.24
C PHE A 71 7.46 0.31 5.37
N PRO A 72 8.20 1.43 5.57
CA PRO A 72 9.31 1.49 6.51
C PRO A 72 8.89 1.08 7.92
N ARG A 73 7.75 1.59 8.42
CA ARG A 73 7.31 1.32 9.79
C ARG A 73 6.76 -0.09 9.94
N THR A 74 6.04 -0.59 8.93
CA THR A 74 5.60 -1.99 8.92
C THR A 74 6.79 -2.94 8.92
N VAL A 75 7.80 -2.71 8.09
CA VAL A 75 8.99 -3.58 8.02
C VAL A 75 9.77 -3.56 9.34
N GLU A 76 9.94 -2.39 9.96
CA GLU A 76 10.54 -2.27 11.29
C GLU A 76 9.74 -3.06 12.34
N LEU A 77 8.42 -2.92 12.34
CA LEU A 77 7.52 -3.64 13.24
C LEU A 77 7.66 -5.16 13.08
N LEU A 78 7.63 -5.63 11.83
CA LEU A 78 7.73 -7.06 11.50
C LEU A 78 9.12 -7.64 11.83
N SER A 79 10.18 -6.83 11.78
CA SER A 79 11.53 -7.28 12.13
C SER A 79 11.74 -7.58 13.63
N ARG A 80 10.81 -7.15 14.48
CA ARG A 80 10.81 -7.46 15.92
C ARG A 80 10.17 -8.81 16.24
N SER A 81 9.43 -9.38 15.28
CA SER A 81 8.78 -10.69 15.40
C SER A 81 9.77 -11.81 15.10
N ALA A 82 9.60 -12.97 15.74
CA ALA A 82 10.39 -14.17 15.44
C ALA A 82 10.00 -14.75 14.07
N THR A 83 8.74 -14.57 13.67
CA THR A 83 8.23 -14.94 12.36
C THR A 83 8.85 -14.04 11.28
N PRO A 84 9.55 -14.59 10.27
CA PRO A 84 10.21 -13.80 9.23
C PRO A 84 9.22 -13.38 8.13
N VAL A 85 8.23 -12.56 8.48
CA VAL A 85 7.06 -12.23 7.64
C VAL A 85 7.46 -11.69 6.27
N VAL A 86 8.41 -10.74 6.23
CA VAL A 86 8.86 -10.13 4.97
C VAL A 86 9.53 -11.15 4.05
N ASP A 87 10.35 -12.04 4.61
CA ASP A 87 11.02 -13.09 3.83
C ASP A 87 10.02 -14.09 3.27
N ARG A 88 9.06 -14.52 4.09
CA ARG A 88 7.99 -15.42 3.64
C ARG A 88 7.16 -14.80 2.53
N PHE A 89 6.85 -13.50 2.61
CA PHE A 89 6.15 -12.82 1.52
C PHE A 89 6.97 -12.81 0.23
N VAL A 90 8.25 -12.48 0.32
CA VAL A 90 9.15 -12.42 -0.84
C VAL A 90 9.24 -13.77 -1.54
N GLU A 91 9.25 -14.87 -0.78
CA GLU A 91 9.33 -16.24 -1.28
C GLU A 91 7.99 -16.77 -1.82
N LEU A 92 6.88 -16.56 -1.10
CA LEU A 92 5.58 -17.16 -1.42
C LEU A 92 4.77 -16.38 -2.46
N ARG A 93 5.07 -15.09 -2.67
CA ARG A 93 4.33 -14.22 -3.57
C ARG A 93 5.25 -13.61 -4.63
N PRO A 94 5.98 -14.38 -5.45
CA PRO A 94 6.92 -13.83 -6.43
C PRO A 94 6.23 -12.79 -7.35
N PRO A 95 6.87 -11.65 -7.69
CA PRO A 95 6.32 -10.71 -8.67
C PRO A 95 6.01 -11.43 -9.99
N ARG A 96 4.83 -11.19 -10.56
CA ARG A 96 4.46 -11.73 -11.87
C ARG A 96 4.96 -10.81 -12.98
N PRO A 97 5.24 -11.36 -14.18
CA PRO A 97 5.49 -10.54 -15.36
C PRO A 97 4.32 -9.56 -15.58
N ASN A 98 4.63 -8.29 -15.78
CA ASN A 98 3.66 -7.19 -15.95
C ASN A 98 2.82 -6.82 -14.72
N ASP A 99 3.17 -7.32 -13.53
CA ASP A 99 2.52 -6.81 -12.32
C ASP A 99 2.78 -5.31 -12.19
N VAL A 100 1.70 -4.54 -12.20
CA VAL A 100 1.76 -3.13 -11.83
C VAL A 100 2.18 -3.08 -10.38
N GLU A 101 3.18 -2.27 -10.05
CA GLU A 101 3.76 -2.16 -8.71
C GLU A 101 2.71 -2.00 -7.58
N ARG A 102 1.53 -1.45 -7.89
CA ARG A 102 0.40 -1.27 -6.98
C ARG A 102 -0.33 -2.56 -6.59
N ALA A 103 -0.31 -3.59 -7.44
CA ALA A 103 -0.90 -4.89 -7.14
C ALA A 103 -0.09 -5.61 -6.04
N GLY A 104 1.24 -5.59 -6.15
CA GLY A 104 2.13 -6.17 -5.14
C GLY A 104 2.02 -5.52 -3.76
N ASP A 105 1.75 -4.20 -3.69
CA ASP A 105 1.52 -3.50 -2.43
C ASP A 105 0.20 -3.93 -1.76
N ALA A 106 -0.84 -4.23 -2.55
CA ALA A 106 -2.11 -4.72 -2.03
C ALA A 106 -1.95 -6.14 -1.43
N GLU A 107 -1.30 -7.02 -2.18
CA GLU A 107 -1.01 -8.38 -1.72
C GLU A 107 -0.15 -8.39 -0.46
N PHE A 108 0.82 -7.47 -0.33
CA PHE A 108 1.62 -7.37 0.88
C PHE A 108 0.79 -6.98 2.10
N VAL A 109 -0.11 -6.00 1.97
CA VAL A 109 -1.02 -5.60 3.05
C VAL A 109 -1.90 -6.76 3.50
N GLU A 110 -2.47 -7.51 2.55
CA GLU A 110 -3.31 -8.67 2.84
C GLU A 110 -2.51 -9.78 3.52
N PHE A 111 -1.30 -10.05 3.03
CA PHE A 111 -0.41 -11.05 3.59
C PHE A 111 -0.03 -10.71 5.05
N VAL A 112 0.33 -9.46 5.34
CA VAL A 112 0.65 -9.01 6.70
C VAL A 112 -0.57 -9.13 7.62
N ALA A 113 -1.76 -8.72 7.15
CA ALA A 113 -2.98 -8.82 7.94
C ALA A 113 -3.39 -10.28 8.21
N ALA A 114 -3.20 -11.19 7.26
CA ALA A 114 -3.42 -12.62 7.47
C ALA A 114 -2.40 -13.20 8.47
N THR A 115 -1.12 -12.86 8.29
CA THR A 115 -0.02 -13.33 9.14
C THR A 115 -0.21 -12.87 10.60
N ALA A 116 -0.62 -11.63 10.84
CA ALA A 116 -0.90 -11.12 12.18
C ALA A 116 -2.08 -11.82 12.90
N ARG A 117 -2.97 -12.48 12.17
CA ARG A 117 -4.05 -13.29 12.76
C ARG A 117 -3.60 -14.72 13.08
N GLU A 118 -2.64 -15.23 12.32
CA GLU A 118 -2.15 -16.61 12.44
C GLU A 118 -1.02 -16.73 13.47
N PHE A 119 -0.14 -15.73 13.55
CA PHE A 119 1.07 -15.77 14.37
C PHE A 119 0.99 -14.76 15.51
N ALA A 120 0.97 -15.25 16.75
CA ALA A 120 0.80 -14.43 17.95
C ALA A 120 1.97 -13.46 18.24
N ASP A 121 3.16 -13.75 17.72
CA ASP A 121 4.34 -12.88 17.88
C ASP A 121 4.33 -11.69 16.90
N VAL A 122 3.47 -11.74 15.88
CA VAL A 122 3.26 -10.64 14.95
C VAL A 122 2.23 -9.68 15.55
N PRO A 123 2.55 -8.39 15.72
CA PRO A 123 1.62 -7.45 16.34
C PRO A 123 0.27 -7.37 15.60
N TRP A 124 -0.81 -7.50 16.36
CA TRP A 124 -2.18 -7.58 15.83
C TRP A 124 -2.59 -6.38 14.96
N TYR A 125 -1.96 -5.22 15.16
CA TYR A 125 -2.21 -3.98 14.42
C TYR A 125 -1.28 -3.77 13.21
N ALA A 126 -0.35 -4.71 12.92
CA ALA A 126 0.60 -4.58 11.82
C ALA A 126 -0.08 -4.40 10.46
N GLY A 127 -1.23 -5.05 10.25
CA GLY A 127 -2.04 -4.89 9.04
C GLY A 127 -2.59 -3.47 8.85
N ASP A 128 -2.96 -2.79 9.94
CA ASP A 128 -3.46 -1.41 9.88
C ASP A 128 -2.34 -0.41 9.55
N VAL A 129 -1.16 -0.58 10.15
CA VAL A 129 0.04 0.22 9.82
C VAL A 129 0.41 0.04 8.35
N CYS A 130 0.43 -1.21 7.87
CA CYS A 130 0.74 -1.51 6.47
C CYS A 130 -0.28 -0.90 5.51
N ARG A 131 -1.58 -1.00 5.84
CA ARG A 131 -2.67 -0.42 5.03
C ARG A 131 -2.59 1.11 4.99
N PHE A 132 -2.25 1.73 6.11
CA PHE A 132 -2.05 3.18 6.20
C PHE A 132 -0.86 3.64 5.35
N GLU A 133 0.31 2.99 5.47
CA GLU A 133 1.48 3.30 4.65
C GLU A 133 1.20 3.14 3.15
N ARG A 134 0.44 2.10 2.75
CA ARG A 134 -0.04 1.94 1.37
C ARG A 134 -0.87 3.14 0.91
N ALA A 135 -1.83 3.59 1.73
CA ALA A 135 -2.69 4.73 1.38
C ALA A 135 -1.86 6.01 1.20
N VAL A 136 -0.89 6.25 2.10
CA VAL A 136 0.06 7.37 1.99
C VAL A 136 0.91 7.24 0.72
N GLY A 137 1.44 6.06 0.42
CA GLY A 137 2.21 5.79 -0.80
C GLY A 137 1.41 6.02 -2.09
N ALA A 138 0.15 5.54 -2.12
CA ALA A 138 -0.74 5.72 -3.26
C ALA A 138 -1.08 7.21 -3.49
N ALA A 139 -1.30 7.97 -2.42
CA ALA A 139 -1.55 9.41 -2.50
C ALA A 139 -0.29 10.21 -2.90
N ARG A 140 0.92 9.71 -2.59
CA ARG A 140 2.21 10.26 -3.08
C ARG A 140 2.43 10.02 -4.57
N GLY A 141 1.97 8.89 -5.11
CA GLY A 141 2.14 8.55 -6.53
C GLY A 141 1.48 9.53 -7.52
N ALA A 142 0.75 10.53 -7.03
CA ALA A 142 0.19 11.62 -7.82
C ALA A 142 1.11 12.85 -7.93
N ALA A 143 2.19 12.97 -7.14
CA ALA A 143 3.13 14.09 -7.26
C ALA A 143 4.47 13.86 -6.54
N GLY A 144 5.56 14.28 -7.18
CA GLY A 144 6.94 14.17 -6.68
C GLY A 144 7.21 14.84 -5.31
N TRP A 145 8.33 14.42 -4.72
CA TRP A 145 8.78 14.74 -3.35
C TRP A 145 9.10 16.22 -3.16
N ARG A 146 8.46 16.87 -2.17
CA ARG A 146 8.97 18.09 -1.51
C ARG A 146 8.34 18.23 -0.12
N VAL A 147 9.19 18.45 0.89
CA VAL A 147 8.77 18.81 2.25
C VAL A 147 8.30 20.26 2.20
N ALA A 148 7.01 20.49 2.37
CA ALA A 148 6.44 21.82 2.53
C ALA A 148 5.80 21.90 3.91
N THR A 149 6.33 22.76 4.76
CA THR A 149 5.62 23.29 5.93
C THR A 149 4.51 24.21 5.43
N ALA A 150 3.34 23.64 5.13
CA ALA A 150 2.21 24.40 4.61
C ALA A 150 1.56 25.19 5.75
N VAL A 151 1.66 26.52 5.68
CA VAL A 151 0.76 27.45 6.35
C VAL A 151 -0.67 27.11 5.91
N PRO A 152 -1.63 26.91 6.82
CA PRO A 152 -3.01 26.61 6.42
C PRO A 152 -3.52 27.74 5.53
N PRO A 153 -4.07 27.45 4.33
CA PRO A 153 -4.64 28.49 3.49
C PRO A 153 -5.77 29.21 4.24
N PRO A 154 -6.05 30.48 3.93
CA PRO A 154 -7.21 31.16 4.47
C PRO A 154 -8.47 30.33 4.18
N ARG A 155 -9.32 30.13 5.21
CA ARG A 155 -10.58 29.39 5.08
C ARG A 155 -11.37 30.00 3.93
N PRO A 156 -11.63 29.27 2.82
CA PRO A 156 -12.42 29.82 1.74
C PRO A 156 -13.83 30.11 2.28
N ARG A 157 -14.39 31.29 1.96
CA ARG A 157 -15.82 31.51 2.14
C ARG A 157 -16.54 30.63 1.13
N LEU A 158 -17.29 29.66 1.61
CA LEU A 158 -18.05 28.75 0.77
C LEU A 158 -19.52 29.10 0.90
N GLU A 159 -20.17 29.35 -0.23
CA GLU A 159 -21.61 29.56 -0.30
C GLU A 159 -22.36 28.21 -0.32
N PRO A 160 -23.62 28.13 0.12
CA PRO A 160 -24.41 26.89 0.05
C PRO A 160 -24.51 26.29 -1.37
N SER A 161 -24.41 27.11 -2.42
CA SER A 161 -24.40 26.67 -3.82
C SER A 161 -23.07 26.05 -4.28
N THR A 162 -21.99 26.20 -3.51
CA THR A 162 -20.66 25.69 -3.88
C THR A 162 -20.70 24.18 -4.04
N VAL A 163 -20.20 23.67 -5.17
CA VAL A 163 -20.10 22.23 -5.43
C VAL A 163 -18.78 21.72 -4.86
N VAL A 164 -18.85 20.68 -4.05
CA VAL A 164 -17.69 20.01 -3.46
C VAL A 164 -17.64 18.53 -3.83
N TRP A 165 -16.43 17.99 -3.94
CA TRP A 165 -16.20 16.56 -4.15
C TRP A 165 -14.85 16.09 -3.64
N THR A 166 -14.74 14.80 -3.39
CA THR A 166 -13.53 14.11 -2.95
C THR A 166 -12.77 13.58 -4.17
N PRO A 167 -11.46 13.87 -4.34
CA PRO A 167 -10.66 13.24 -5.39
C PRO A 167 -10.67 11.71 -5.28
N ALA A 168 -10.70 11.00 -6.40
CA ALA A 168 -10.79 9.52 -6.43
C ALA A 168 -9.65 8.80 -5.70
N SER A 169 -8.48 9.43 -5.56
CA SER A 169 -7.34 8.90 -4.81
C SER A 169 -7.36 9.20 -3.31
N THR A 170 -8.43 9.85 -2.81
CA THR A 170 -8.63 10.06 -1.38
C THR A 170 -9.22 8.80 -0.75
N VAL A 171 -8.65 8.41 0.38
CA VAL A 171 -9.04 7.19 1.08
C VAL A 171 -9.34 7.52 2.54
N ALA A 172 -10.56 7.22 2.97
CA ALA A 172 -10.93 7.18 4.38
C ALA A 172 -10.75 5.74 4.91
N GLN A 173 -10.15 5.61 6.10
CA GLN A 173 -9.85 4.31 6.70
C GLN A 173 -10.11 4.35 8.20
N ARG A 174 -10.64 3.24 8.73
CA ARG A 174 -10.68 2.98 10.17
C ARG A 174 -9.52 2.06 10.54
N HIS A 175 -8.86 2.42 11.62
CA HIS A 175 -7.77 1.66 12.21
C HIS A 175 -8.09 1.37 13.66
N SER A 176 -7.57 0.25 14.12
CA SER A 176 -7.72 -0.23 15.48
C SER A 176 -6.73 0.39 16.46
N CYS A 177 -5.79 1.20 15.97
CA CYS A 177 -4.79 1.92 16.76
C CYS A 177 -4.45 3.28 16.15
N ASP A 178 -3.55 4.03 16.80
CA ASP A 178 -3.05 5.32 16.33
C ASP A 178 -1.94 5.14 15.27
N VAL A 179 -2.33 4.71 14.08
CA VAL A 179 -1.40 4.47 12.96
C VAL A 179 -0.63 5.73 12.55
N VAL A 180 -1.23 6.92 12.70
CA VAL A 180 -0.57 8.19 12.39
C VAL A 180 0.55 8.45 13.39
N GLY A 181 0.28 8.27 14.68
CA GLY A 181 1.26 8.44 15.74
C GLY A 181 2.42 7.45 15.60
N LEU A 182 2.10 6.19 15.28
CA LEU A 182 3.06 5.11 15.07
C LEU A 182 3.98 5.36 13.87
N VAL A 183 3.44 5.77 12.72
CA VAL A 183 4.24 6.04 11.51
C VAL A 183 5.02 7.34 11.61
N ALA A 184 4.48 8.36 12.30
CA ALA A 184 5.20 9.60 12.57
C ALA A 184 6.30 9.47 13.64
N GLY A 185 6.40 8.31 14.32
CA GLY A 185 7.36 8.08 15.41
C GLY A 185 7.03 8.83 16.71
N THR A 186 5.82 9.40 16.82
CA THR A 186 5.34 10.07 18.04
C THR A 186 4.71 9.09 19.04
N ARG A 187 4.48 7.84 18.64
CA ARG A 187 4.07 6.72 19.47
C ARG A 187 5.08 5.58 19.39
N SER A 188 5.27 4.89 20.51
CA SER A 188 6.06 3.66 20.56
C SER A 188 5.32 2.52 19.86
N LEU A 189 6.05 1.58 19.27
CA LEU A 189 5.47 0.32 18.78
C LEU A 189 4.94 -0.57 19.91
N ASP A 190 5.34 -0.32 21.16
CA ASP A 190 4.84 -1.10 22.30
C ASP A 190 3.55 -0.51 22.91
N ASP A 191 3.20 0.71 22.53
CA ASP A 191 1.95 1.39 22.91
C ASP A 191 1.29 1.97 21.65
N PRO A 192 0.49 1.16 20.94
CA PRO A 192 -0.08 1.55 19.66
C PRO A 192 -1.17 2.63 19.78
N GLY A 193 -1.58 3.00 20.99
CA GLY A 193 -2.59 4.01 21.24
C GLY A 193 -4.01 3.58 20.87
N GLU A 194 -4.93 4.54 20.89
CA GLU A 194 -6.35 4.29 20.69
C GLU A 194 -6.74 4.17 19.20
N PRO A 195 -7.84 3.45 18.89
CA PRO A 195 -8.38 3.40 17.53
C PRO A 195 -8.61 4.79 16.94
N CYS A 196 -8.31 4.95 15.66
CA CYS A 196 -8.50 6.21 14.95
C CYS A 196 -9.09 6.00 13.56
N ARG A 197 -9.69 7.06 13.01
CA ARG A 197 -10.04 7.14 11.59
C ARG A 197 -9.13 8.14 10.92
N THR A 198 -8.63 7.78 9.74
CA THR A 198 -7.75 8.65 8.95
C THR A 198 -8.36 8.92 7.59
N VAL A 199 -8.10 10.11 7.08
CA VAL A 199 -8.32 10.45 5.68
C VAL A 199 -6.99 10.81 5.07
N THR A 200 -6.66 10.17 3.96
CA THR A 200 -5.44 10.42 3.19
C THR A 200 -5.84 10.92 1.80
N ALA A 201 -5.39 12.13 1.44
CA ALA A 201 -5.68 12.78 0.16
C ALA A 201 -4.39 13.18 -0.58
N PRO A 202 -4.38 13.19 -1.92
CA PRO A 202 -3.22 13.69 -2.68
C PRO A 202 -3.02 15.20 -2.44
N SER A 203 -1.76 15.65 -2.45
CA SER A 203 -1.47 17.08 -2.40
C SER A 203 -2.02 17.79 -3.65
N PRO A 204 -2.78 18.89 -3.52
CA PRO A 204 -3.22 19.69 -4.67
C PRO A 204 -2.08 20.38 -5.41
N ARG A 205 -0.95 20.65 -4.74
CA ARG A 205 0.17 21.45 -5.27
C ARG A 205 1.39 20.60 -5.65
N GLY A 206 1.20 19.28 -5.64
CA GLY A 206 2.28 18.33 -5.59
C GLY A 206 3.03 18.36 -4.24
N GLY A 207 3.68 17.26 -3.88
CA GLY A 207 4.32 17.10 -2.57
C GLY A 207 3.63 16.06 -1.69
N LEU A 208 3.85 16.17 -0.37
CA LEU A 208 3.38 15.18 0.59
C LEU A 208 1.84 15.12 0.66
N PRO A 209 1.24 13.92 0.74
CA PRO A 209 -0.20 13.77 0.87
C PRO A 209 -0.67 14.39 2.18
N VAL A 210 -1.92 14.85 2.17
CA VAL A 210 -2.59 15.33 3.37
C VAL A 210 -3.13 14.12 4.11
N VAL A 211 -2.78 14.01 5.40
CA VAL A 211 -3.32 12.98 6.29
C VAL A 211 -3.95 13.66 7.49
N LEU A 212 -5.23 13.38 7.72
CA LEU A 212 -5.97 13.90 8.86
C LEU A 212 -6.52 12.76 9.72
N LYS A 213 -6.44 12.90 11.04
CA LYS A 213 -7.30 12.14 11.95
C LYS A 213 -8.67 12.81 11.98
N VAL A 214 -9.72 12.03 11.80
CA VAL A 214 -11.08 12.55 11.68
C VAL A 214 -12.06 11.79 12.56
N GLY A 215 -13.17 12.43 12.91
CA GLY A 215 -14.31 11.77 13.56
C GLY A 215 -15.16 10.96 12.58
N GLU A 216 -16.17 10.27 13.11
CA GLU A 216 -17.13 9.48 12.33
C GLU A 216 -17.88 10.32 11.29
N ALA A 217 -18.53 11.38 11.75
CA ALA A 217 -19.33 12.26 10.91
C ALA A 217 -18.51 12.88 9.76
N THR A 218 -17.25 13.23 10.01
CA THR A 218 -16.35 13.76 8.98
C THR A 218 -15.99 12.70 7.93
N ALA A 219 -15.76 11.45 8.35
CA ALA A 219 -15.47 10.36 7.43
C ALA A 219 -16.69 10.04 6.54
N GLU A 220 -17.89 9.98 7.13
CA GLU A 220 -19.15 9.78 6.40
C GLU A 220 -19.40 10.88 5.38
N LEU A 221 -19.12 12.14 5.75
CA LEU A 221 -19.22 13.28 4.84
C LEU A 221 -18.28 13.13 3.64
N ILE A 222 -17.04 12.70 3.87
CA ILE A 222 -16.05 12.51 2.79
C ILE A 222 -16.48 11.40 1.83
N ASP A 223 -17.07 10.32 2.34
CA ASP A 223 -17.62 9.25 1.51
C ASP A 223 -18.87 9.72 0.74
N ALA A 224 -19.75 10.50 1.37
CA ALA A 224 -20.90 11.11 0.70
C ALA A 224 -20.49 12.13 -0.38
N ALA A 225 -19.31 12.74 -0.25
CA ALA A 225 -18.74 13.67 -1.21
C ALA A 225 -17.92 13.00 -2.32
N ARG A 226 -17.95 11.67 -2.47
CA ARG A 226 -17.32 10.99 -3.63
C ARG A 226 -17.90 11.44 -4.97
N GLU A 227 -19.16 11.85 -4.98
CA GLU A 227 -19.81 12.48 -6.11
C GLU A 227 -19.93 13.99 -5.89
N PRO A 228 -19.86 14.83 -6.95
CA PRO A 228 -20.07 16.26 -6.84
C PRO A 228 -21.43 16.62 -6.24
N ARG A 229 -21.42 17.37 -5.14
CA ARG A 229 -22.64 17.80 -4.42
C ARG A 229 -22.50 19.22 -3.90
N THR A 230 -23.59 19.94 -3.77
CA THR A 230 -23.58 21.29 -3.19
C THR A 230 -23.47 21.24 -1.66
N ILE A 231 -22.88 22.27 -1.06
CA ILE A 231 -22.80 22.39 0.41
C ILE A 231 -24.20 22.40 1.04
N GLY A 232 -25.15 23.09 0.41
CA GLY A 232 -26.54 23.13 0.84
C GLY A 232 -27.19 21.73 0.91
N ALA A 233 -26.83 20.82 0.01
CA ALA A 233 -27.32 19.44 0.04
C ALA A 233 -26.79 18.66 1.25
N PHE A 234 -25.58 18.96 1.72
CA PHE A 234 -25.06 18.38 2.97
C PHE A 234 -25.69 19.05 4.21
N ALA A 235 -25.87 20.36 4.19
CA ALA A 235 -26.42 21.13 5.30
C ALA A 235 -27.91 20.83 5.58
N ALA A 236 -28.68 20.51 4.53
CA ALA A 236 -30.09 20.12 4.65
C ALA A 236 -30.32 18.86 5.52
N GLY A 237 -29.27 18.06 5.76
CA GLY A 237 -29.31 16.89 6.63
C GLY A 237 -28.57 17.01 7.97
N GLY A 238 -27.86 18.12 8.25
CA GLY A 238 -26.94 18.18 9.40
C GLY A 238 -26.60 19.55 10.02
N GLY A 239 -27.20 20.65 9.55
CA GLY A 239 -27.05 21.99 10.16
C GLY A 239 -25.71 22.69 9.93
N ASP A 240 -25.50 23.85 10.56
CA ASP A 240 -24.38 24.77 10.31
C ASP A 240 -22.98 24.17 10.55
N ALA A 241 -22.87 23.18 11.45
CA ALA A 241 -21.62 22.49 11.75
C ALA A 241 -21.04 21.70 10.54
N VAL A 242 -21.91 21.28 9.61
CA VAL A 242 -21.52 20.62 8.38
C VAL A 242 -20.80 21.59 7.44
N GLY A 243 -21.30 22.83 7.34
CA GLY A 243 -20.68 23.88 6.53
C GLY A 243 -19.26 24.21 7.00
N GLU A 244 -19.04 24.31 8.31
CA GLU A 244 -17.70 24.53 8.86
C GLU A 244 -16.76 23.34 8.59
N THR A 245 -17.26 22.11 8.76
CA THR A 245 -16.47 20.89 8.49
C THR A 245 -16.07 20.82 7.01
N VAL A 246 -16.99 21.12 6.09
CA VAL A 246 -16.68 21.18 4.65
C VAL A 246 -15.64 22.25 4.37
N ALA A 247 -15.77 23.45 4.94
CA ALA A 247 -14.79 24.52 4.77
C ALA A 247 -13.39 24.12 5.27
N GLN A 248 -13.31 23.41 6.40
CA GLN A 248 -12.05 22.85 6.90
C GLN A 248 -11.46 21.81 5.96
N LEU A 249 -12.27 20.90 5.41
CA LEU A 249 -11.82 19.87 4.47
C LEU A 249 -11.38 20.42 3.11
N VAL A 250 -12.07 21.46 2.61
CA VAL A 250 -11.64 22.20 1.40
C VAL A 250 -10.34 22.95 1.68
N GLY A 251 -10.23 23.61 2.84
CA GLY A 251 -8.99 24.29 3.26
C GLY A 251 -7.81 23.31 3.41
N ALA A 252 -8.06 22.11 3.90
CA ALA A 252 -7.07 21.03 3.97
C ALA A 252 -6.85 20.31 2.62
N ALA A 253 -7.52 20.75 1.55
CA ALA A 253 -7.46 20.18 0.21
C ALA A 253 -7.86 18.69 0.09
N VAL A 254 -8.59 18.19 1.08
CA VAL A 254 -9.24 16.87 1.06
C VAL A 254 -10.44 16.90 0.12
N LEU A 255 -11.21 17.99 0.15
CA LEU A 255 -12.27 18.26 -0.82
C LEU A 255 -11.78 19.25 -1.88
N ARG A 256 -12.32 19.12 -3.09
CA ARG A 256 -12.28 20.14 -4.14
C ARG A 256 -13.57 20.94 -4.09
N ALA A 257 -13.50 22.20 -4.49
CA ALA A 257 -14.64 23.10 -4.49
C ALA A 257 -14.62 23.95 -5.77
N VAL A 258 -15.79 24.15 -6.37
CA VAL A 258 -16.00 25.08 -7.49
C VAL A 258 -17.27 25.86 -7.20
N ALA A 259 -17.22 27.18 -7.41
CA ALA A 259 -18.41 28.02 -7.38
C ALA A 259 -19.33 27.57 -8.53
N ALA A 260 -20.57 27.25 -8.19
CA ALA A 260 -21.59 26.91 -9.19
C ALA A 260 -21.94 28.11 -10.07
#